data_AF-A0A941A7G0-F1
#
_entry.id   AF-A0A941A7G0-F1
#
_cell.length_a   1.000
_cell.length_b   1.000
_cell.length_c   1.000
_cell.angle_alpha   90.00
_cell.angle_beta   90.00
_cell.angle_gamma   90.00
#
_symmetry.space_group_name_H-M   'P 1'
#
loop_
_entity.id
_entity.type
_entity.pdbx_description
1 polymer ?
#
loop_
_entity_poly.entity_id
_entity_poly.type
_entity_poly.pdbx_seq_one_letter_code
_entity_poly.pdbx_strand_id
1 'polypeptide(L)'
;MPVLFAVLFLPAVESFKLNQHSSLQQLKWELVCLGISLLGLAVRVMTVAYISEASSGRELSAPQAEQLNTTGSYSLVRNPLYVGNSIIWLGVSSMMQLWWLSLSILLISLLYYRLIICAEEYYL
;
A
#
# COMPACT_ATOMS: atom_id res chain seq x y z
N MET A 1 -0.97 9.59 -1.96
CA MET A 1 0.06 8.64 -1.46
C MET A 1 1.37 8.65 -2.23
N PRO A 2 1.42 8.45 -3.56
CA PRO A 2 2.71 8.32 -4.27
C PRO A 2 3.62 9.56 -4.19
N VAL A 3 3.06 10.77 -4.11
CA VAL A 3 3.83 12.02 -4.04
C VAL A 3 4.59 12.17 -2.72
N LEU A 4 3.98 11.79 -1.58
CA LEU A 4 4.63 11.86 -0.27
C LEU A 4 5.81 10.89 -0.15
N PHE A 5 5.67 9.69 -0.73
CA PHE A 5 6.76 8.72 -0.75
C PHE A 5 7.90 9.14 -1.68
N ALA A 6 7.60 9.80 -2.81
CA ALA A 6 8.63 10.28 -3.73
C ALA A 6 9.62 11.28 -3.09
N VAL A 7 9.15 12.14 -2.17
CA VAL A 7 10.03 13.10 -1.47
C VAL A 7 11.06 12.41 -0.58
N LEU A 8 10.68 11.29 0.06
CA LEU A 8 11.59 10.52 0.93
C LEU A 8 12.69 9.78 0.16
N PHE A 9 12.51 9.55 -1.13
CA PHE A 9 13.49 8.87 -1.97
C PHE A 9 14.72 9.73 -2.27
N LEU A 10 14.62 11.06 -2.23
CA LEU A 10 15.76 11.96 -2.50
C LEU A 10 16.93 11.75 -1.52
N PRO A 11 16.76 11.85 -0.19
CA PRO A 11 17.84 11.58 0.77
C PRO A 11 18.25 10.09 0.82
N ALA A 12 17.37 9.19 0.40
CA ALA A 12 17.68 7.76 0.33
C ALA A 12 18.74 7.44 -0.71
N VAL A 13 18.70 8.09 -1.88
CA VAL A 13 19.68 7.85 -2.95
C VAL A 13 21.11 8.21 -2.53
N GLU A 14 21.27 9.29 -1.76
CA GLU A 14 22.60 9.67 -1.22
C GLU A 14 23.12 8.65 -0.21
N SER A 15 22.25 8.18 0.68
CA SER A 15 22.59 7.19 1.71
C SER A 15 22.92 5.81 1.12
N PHE A 16 22.28 5.44 0.00
CA PHE A 16 22.52 4.15 -0.67
C PHE A 16 23.94 4.03 -1.24
N LYS A 17 24.52 5.12 -1.75
CA LYS A 17 25.88 5.11 -2.32
C LYS A 17 26.96 4.72 -1.32
N LEU A 18 26.72 4.91 -0.03
CA LEU A 18 27.66 4.61 1.06
C LEU A 18 27.66 3.13 1.48
N ASN A 19 26.64 2.35 1.10
CA ASN A 19 26.34 1.04 1.70
C ASN A 19 26.58 -0.14 0.74
N GLN A 20 27.70 -0.14 0.01
CA GLN A 20 28.05 -1.26 -0.88
C GLN A 20 28.53 -2.50 -0.10
N HIS A 21 27.62 -3.43 0.14
CA HIS A 21 27.86 -4.76 0.67
C HIS A 21 28.06 -5.82 -0.42
N SER A 22 28.34 -7.05 -0.01
CA SER A 22 28.64 -8.23 -0.84
C SER A 22 27.47 -8.63 -1.77
N SER A 23 27.78 -8.87 -3.04
CA SER A 23 26.80 -9.04 -4.15
C SER A 23 25.74 -10.14 -3.95
N LEU A 24 26.10 -11.31 -3.38
CA LEU A 24 25.15 -12.42 -3.23
C LEU A 24 24.12 -12.22 -2.12
N GLN A 25 24.49 -11.52 -1.04
CA GLN A 25 23.56 -11.22 0.06
C GLN A 25 22.55 -10.14 -0.36
N GLN A 26 23.01 -9.17 -1.15
CA GLN A 26 22.15 -8.14 -1.75
C GLN A 26 21.08 -8.77 -2.66
N LEU A 27 21.47 -9.67 -3.56
CA LEU A 27 20.53 -10.34 -4.46
C LEU A 27 19.44 -11.13 -3.70
N LYS A 28 19.83 -11.88 -2.66
CA LYS A 28 18.87 -12.63 -1.83
C LYS A 28 17.87 -11.70 -1.15
N TRP A 29 18.36 -10.58 -0.62
CA TRP A 29 17.52 -9.58 0.05
C TRP A 29 16.56 -8.89 -0.92
N GLU A 30 17.05 -8.51 -2.11
CA GLU A 30 16.24 -7.91 -3.16
C GLU A 30 15.12 -8.84 -3.63
N LEU A 31 15.38 -10.13 -3.77
CA LEU A 31 14.36 -11.13 -4.12
C LEU A 31 13.25 -11.24 -3.06
N VAL A 32 13.62 -11.18 -1.77
CA VAL A 32 12.63 -11.16 -0.67
C VAL A 32 11.78 -9.90 -0.75
N CYS A 33 12.41 -8.73 -0.95
CA CYS A 33 11.71 -7.45 -1.09
C CYS A 33 10.75 -7.44 -2.28
N LEU A 34 11.19 -8.00 -3.42
CA LEU A 34 10.38 -8.15 -4.61
C LEU A 34 9.19 -9.07 -4.35
N GLY A 35 9.37 -10.17 -3.62
CA GLY A 35 8.29 -11.04 -3.17
C GLY A 35 7.25 -10.30 -2.32
N ILE A 36 7.70 -9.48 -1.37
CA ILE A 36 6.81 -8.64 -0.55
C ILE A 36 6.02 -7.66 -1.43
N SER A 37 6.68 -6.98 -2.37
CA SER A 37 6.01 -6.07 -3.29
C SER A 37 4.99 -6.77 -4.20
N LEU A 38 5.30 -7.98 -4.69
CA LEU A 38 4.36 -8.78 -5.47
C LEU A 38 3.14 -9.23 -4.65
N LEU A 39 3.33 -9.58 -3.37
CA LEU A 39 2.20 -9.88 -2.47
C LEU A 39 1.30 -8.66 -2.29
N GLY A 40 1.89 -7.47 -2.07
CA GLY A 40 1.12 -6.23 -2.00
C GLY A 40 0.37 -5.91 -3.30
N LEU A 41 0.98 -6.21 -4.46
CA LEU A 41 0.34 -6.08 -5.76
C LEU A 41 -0.82 -7.07 -5.92
N ALA A 42 -0.66 -8.31 -5.50
CA ALA A 42 -1.72 -9.32 -5.52
C ALA A 42 -2.92 -8.88 -4.67
N VAL A 43 -2.66 -8.37 -3.46
CA VAL A 43 -3.70 -7.77 -2.60
C VAL A 43 -4.41 -6.65 -3.34
N ARG A 44 -3.66 -5.74 -3.97
CA ARG A 44 -4.25 -4.63 -4.74
C ARG A 44 -5.12 -5.12 -5.90
N VAL A 45 -4.65 -6.09 -6.68
CA VAL A 45 -5.41 -6.67 -7.80
C VAL A 45 -6.69 -7.32 -7.30
N MET A 46 -6.62 -8.14 -6.23
CA MET A 46 -7.81 -8.74 -5.64
C MET A 46 -8.81 -7.67 -5.20
N THR A 47 -8.36 -6.60 -4.54
CA THR A 47 -9.27 -5.54 -4.07
C THR A 47 -9.98 -4.80 -5.21
N VAL A 48 -9.28 -4.54 -6.33
CA VAL A 48 -9.90 -3.92 -7.51
C VAL A 48 -10.84 -4.90 -8.20
N ALA A 49 -10.48 -6.18 -8.29
CA ALA A 49 -11.32 -7.23 -8.88
C ALA A 49 -12.66 -7.37 -8.13
N TYR A 50 -12.64 -7.42 -6.80
CA TYR A 50 -13.85 -7.47 -5.98
C TYR A 50 -14.75 -6.23 -6.15
N ILE A 51 -14.19 -5.02 -6.33
CA ILE A 51 -14.97 -3.81 -6.64
C ILE A 51 -15.61 -3.91 -8.04
N SER A 52 -14.89 -4.44 -9.03
CA SER A 52 -15.40 -4.55 -10.39
C SER A 52 -16.55 -5.54 -10.53
N GLU A 53 -16.55 -6.64 -9.77
CA GLU A 53 -17.69 -7.56 -9.71
C GLU A 53 -18.92 -6.89 -9.10
N ALA A 54 -18.75 -6.11 -8.03
CA ALA A 54 -19.84 -5.36 -7.39
C ALA A 54 -20.42 -4.23 -8.26
N SER A 55 -19.64 -3.69 -9.21
CA SER A 55 -20.07 -2.58 -10.10
C SER A 55 -20.42 -3.01 -11.53
N SER A 56 -20.24 -4.29 -11.89
CA SER A 56 -20.65 -4.83 -13.20
C SER A 56 -22.14 -5.15 -13.32
N GLY A 57 -22.89 -5.02 -12.21
CA GLY A 57 -24.35 -4.96 -12.24
C GLY A 57 -24.82 -3.70 -12.94
N ARG A 58 -25.20 -3.82 -14.21
CA ARG A 58 -25.97 -2.82 -14.96
C ARG A 58 -27.21 -2.38 -14.16
N GLU A 59 -27.16 -1.23 -13.51
CA GLU A 59 -28.36 -0.48 -13.15
C GLU A 59 -28.05 1.02 -13.32
N LEU A 60 -28.38 1.52 -14.52
CA LEU A 60 -28.57 2.94 -14.80
C LEU A 60 -29.87 3.38 -14.13
N SER A 61 -29.87 3.65 -12.82
CA SER A 61 -30.94 4.39 -12.15
C SER A 61 -30.55 4.73 -10.71
N ALA A 62 -30.25 6.02 -10.49
CA ALA A 62 -30.10 6.70 -9.20
C ALA A 62 -28.93 6.22 -8.29
N PRO A 63 -28.15 7.16 -7.71
CA PRO A 63 -27.21 6.82 -6.65
C PRO A 63 -28.03 6.54 -5.38
N GLN A 64 -28.54 5.33 -5.26
CA GLN A 64 -29.02 4.82 -3.98
C GLN A 64 -27.79 4.59 -3.10
N ALA A 65 -27.39 5.66 -2.43
CA ALA A 65 -26.87 5.57 -1.08
C ALA A 65 -27.73 4.57 -0.29
N GLU A 66 -27.11 3.82 0.63
CA GLU A 66 -27.81 2.96 1.60
C GLU A 66 -27.95 1.47 1.25
N GLN A 67 -26.93 0.86 0.65
CA GLN A 67 -26.54 -0.49 1.08
C GLN A 67 -25.05 -0.51 1.41
N LEU A 68 -24.79 -0.27 2.70
CA LEU A 68 -23.52 -0.50 3.35
C LEU A 68 -23.09 -1.95 3.03
N ASN A 69 -22.16 -2.08 2.08
CA ASN A 69 -21.56 -3.35 1.65
C ASN A 69 -20.85 -3.99 2.86
N THR A 70 -21.59 -4.81 3.61
CA THR A 70 -21.15 -5.47 4.86
C THR A 70 -20.73 -6.92 4.62
N THR A 71 -20.55 -7.35 3.38
CA THR A 71 -20.13 -8.71 3.02
C THR A 71 -18.86 -8.70 2.17
N GLY A 72 -17.77 -9.29 2.69
CA GLY A 72 -16.47 -9.47 2.02
C GLY A 72 -15.29 -8.79 2.72
N SER A 73 -14.12 -8.68 2.07
CA SER A 73 -12.88 -8.07 2.62
C SER A 73 -13.03 -6.63 3.16
N TYR A 74 -14.13 -5.96 2.81
CA TYR A 74 -14.59 -4.68 3.37
C TYR A 74 -15.06 -4.75 4.83
N SER A 75 -15.33 -5.95 5.36
CA SER A 75 -15.67 -6.20 6.77
C SER A 75 -14.43 -6.20 7.69
N LEU A 76 -13.22 -6.38 7.16
CA LEU A 76 -11.97 -6.31 7.93
C LEU A 76 -11.23 -4.97 7.79
N VAL A 77 -11.33 -4.29 6.63
CA VAL A 77 -10.63 -3.03 6.33
C VAL A 77 -11.49 -2.22 5.36
N ARG A 78 -11.89 -0.99 5.73
CA ARG A 78 -12.76 -0.12 4.89
C ARG A 78 -12.18 0.17 3.50
N ASN A 79 -10.85 0.14 3.36
CA ASN A 79 -10.14 0.38 2.09
C ASN A 79 -8.94 -0.57 1.93
N PRO A 80 -9.16 -1.81 1.49
CA PRO A 80 -8.10 -2.82 1.38
C PRO A 80 -7.05 -2.45 0.29
N LEU A 81 -7.38 -1.51 -0.60
CA LEU A 81 -6.46 -0.94 -1.58
C LEU A 81 -5.27 -0.21 -0.93
N TYR A 82 -5.48 0.50 0.19
CA TYR A 82 -4.38 1.19 0.88
C TYR A 82 -3.43 0.21 1.55
N VAL A 83 -3.95 -0.89 2.10
CA VAL A 83 -3.12 -1.95 2.72
C VAL A 83 -2.20 -2.57 1.66
N GLY A 84 -2.75 -2.93 0.50
CA GLY A 84 -1.95 -3.43 -0.62
C GLY A 84 -0.87 -2.43 -1.05
N ASN A 85 -1.22 -1.15 -1.17
CA ASN A 85 -0.26 -0.10 -1.51
C ASN A 85 0.85 0.06 -0.45
N SER A 86 0.53 0.03 0.83
CA SER A 86 1.51 0.12 1.92
C SER A 86 2.51 -1.05 1.88
N ILE A 87 2.04 -2.27 1.60
CA ILE A 87 2.90 -3.46 1.47
C ILE A 87 3.85 -3.32 0.27
N ILE A 88 3.34 -2.82 -0.88
CA ILE A 88 4.18 -2.56 -2.06
C ILE A 88 5.32 -1.59 -1.70
N TRP A 89 4.98 -0.45 -1.11
CA TRP A 89 5.96 0.59 -0.77
C TRP A 89 6.96 0.15 0.31
N LEU A 90 6.53 -0.71 1.24
CA LEU A 90 7.43 -1.30 2.24
C LEU A 90 8.45 -2.24 1.58
N GLY A 91 8.03 -3.07 0.63
CA GLY A 91 8.95 -3.90 -0.16
C GLY A 91 9.93 -3.07 -0.98
N VAL A 92 9.45 -2.04 -1.70
CA VAL A 92 10.30 -1.18 -2.53
C VAL A 92 11.31 -0.38 -1.70
N SER A 93 10.92 0.19 -0.56
CA SER A 93 11.86 0.90 0.32
C SER A 93 12.88 -0.02 0.98
N SER A 94 12.49 -1.25 1.29
CA SER A 94 13.40 -2.25 1.86
C SER A 94 14.48 -2.70 0.88
N MET A 95 14.27 -2.56 -0.43
CA MET A 95 15.31 -2.85 -1.46
C MET A 95 16.53 -1.94 -1.30
N MET A 96 16.35 -0.69 -0.84
CA MET A 96 17.46 0.23 -0.61
C MET A 96 18.30 -0.13 0.62
N GLN A 97 17.89 -1.13 1.42
CA GLN A 97 18.57 -1.53 2.66
C GLN A 97 18.75 -0.38 3.66
N LEU A 98 17.91 0.66 3.55
CA LEU A 98 17.86 1.79 4.47
C LEU A 98 16.73 1.54 5.45
N TRP A 99 17.10 1.10 6.66
CA TRP A 99 16.14 0.80 7.73
C TRP A 99 15.26 2.02 8.06
N TRP A 100 15.81 3.23 8.05
CA TRP A 100 15.09 4.46 8.34
C TRP A 100 14.05 4.80 7.26
N LEU A 101 14.30 4.45 6.00
CA LEU A 101 13.37 4.70 4.89
C LEU A 101 12.15 3.79 5.03
N SER A 102 12.39 2.50 5.27
CA SER A 102 11.33 1.50 5.45
C SER A 102 10.46 1.82 6.67
N LEU A 103 11.11 2.23 7.78
CA LEU A 103 10.40 2.65 8.99
C LEU A 103 9.56 3.91 8.77
N SER A 104 10.09 4.89 8.04
CA SER A 104 9.37 6.13 7.70
C SER A 104 8.14 5.85 6.85
N ILE A 105 8.25 4.99 5.83
CA ILE A 105 7.11 4.58 5.00
C ILE A 105 6.06 3.85 5.83
N LEU A 106 6.48 2.95 6.73
CA LEU A 106 5.56 2.24 7.62
C LEU A 106 4.78 3.22 8.51
N LEU A 107 5.45 4.17 9.16
CA LEU A 107 4.81 5.16 10.04
C LEU A 107 3.85 6.08 9.27
N ILE A 108 4.28 6.58 8.11
CA ILE A 108 3.44 7.45 7.27
C ILE A 108 2.21 6.69 6.77
N SER A 109 2.38 5.43 6.34
CA SER A 109 1.26 4.62 5.89
C SER A 109 0.26 4.34 7.01
N LEU A 110 0.73 4.09 8.24
CA LEU A 110 -0.12 3.92 9.41
C LEU A 110 -0.87 5.20 9.78
N LEU A 111 -0.17 6.34 9.83
CA LEU A 111 -0.78 7.65 10.11
C LEU A 111 -1.82 8.01 9.05
N TYR A 112 -1.50 7.82 7.78
CA TYR A 112 -2.42 8.08 6.69
C TYR A 112 -3.67 7.20 6.77
N TYR A 113 -3.50 5.92 7.08
CA TYR A 113 -4.62 5.00 7.27
C TYR A 113 -5.53 5.45 8.43
N ARG A 114 -4.94 5.88 9.56
CA ARG A 114 -5.71 6.43 10.69
C ARG A 114 -6.45 7.72 10.34
N LEU A 115 -5.83 8.62 9.57
CA LEU A 115 -6.46 9.87 9.13
C LEU A 115 -7.67 9.61 8.24
N ILE A 116 -7.58 8.62 7.33
CA ILE A 116 -8.72 8.25 6.48
C ILE A 116 -9.87 7.69 7.32
N ILE A 117 -9.61 6.76 8.24
CA ILE A 117 -10.66 6.18 9.08
C ILE A 117 -11.37 7.28 9.89
N CYS A 118 -10.61 8.17 10.50
CA CYS A 118 -11.17 9.29 11.27
C CYS A 118 -12.01 10.23 10.39
N ALA A 119 -11.55 10.52 9.16
CA ALA A 119 -12.31 11.33 8.22
C ALA A 119 -13.60 10.64 7.76
N GLU A 120 -13.56 9.31 7.54
CA GLU A 120 -14.75 8.52 7.19
C GLU A 120 -15.74 8.39 8.35
N GLU A 121 -15.27 8.28 9.59
CA GLU A 121 -16.12 8.29 10.80
C GLU A 121 -16.74 9.65 11.08
N TYR A 122 -16.13 10.75 10.63
CA TYR A 122 -16.70 12.09 10.78
C TYR A 122 -17.76 12.42 9.73
N TYR A 123 -17.68 11.81 8.54
CA TYR A 123 -18.61 12.03 7.43
C TYR A 123 -19.85 11.10 7.46
N LEU A 124 -19.84 10.08 8.32
CA LEU A 124 -20.96 9.16 8.57
C LEU A 124 -21.67 9.52 9.88
#